data_AF-A0A8X6NPQ6-F1
#
_entry.id   AF-A0A8X6NPQ6-F1
#
_cell.length_a   1.000
_cell.length_b   1.000
_cell.length_c   1.000
_cell.angle_alpha   90.00
_cell.angle_beta   90.00
_cell.angle_gamma   90.00
#
_symmetry.space_group_name_H-M   'P 1'
#
loop_
_entity.id
_entity.type
_entity.pdbx_description
1 polymer ?
#
loop_
_entity_poly.entity_id
_entity_poly.type
_entity_poly.pdbx_seq_one_letter_code
_entity_poly.pdbx_strand_id
1 'polypeptide(L)'
;MKRGFFEEEEEDYQILPTKKTATKKGKPASTAFDLDLSPPCSVSDEKKIPPYSIYLGKGVVIELKEFRKSYYIAFSKSADGEVKNRFNLALDQLHVLLKAVEALVEYLKEYN
;
A
#
# COMPACT_ATOMS: atom_id res chain seq x y z
N MET A 1 2.22 33.38 30.03
CA MET A 1 1.43 32.25 30.57
C MET A 1 0.09 32.19 29.84
N LYS A 2 -0.05 31.32 28.83
CA LYS A 2 -1.31 30.83 28.26
C LYS A 2 -0.95 29.57 27.47
N ARG A 3 -1.33 28.41 28.02
CA ARG A 3 -1.16 27.08 27.41
C ARG A 3 -2.33 26.90 26.46
N GLY A 4 -2.06 26.73 25.16
CA GLY A 4 -3.04 26.36 24.14
C GLY A 4 -2.77 24.93 23.75
N PHE A 5 -3.77 24.07 23.95
CA PHE A 5 -3.75 22.64 23.75
C PHE A 5 -3.36 22.29 22.31
N PHE A 6 -2.37 21.42 22.14
CA PHE A 6 -2.31 20.56 20.96
C PHE A 6 -3.32 19.44 21.22
N GLU A 7 -4.48 19.49 20.56
CA GLU A 7 -5.29 18.29 20.37
C GLU A 7 -4.54 17.42 19.37
N GLU A 8 -3.94 16.33 19.86
CA GLU A 8 -3.51 15.21 19.03
C GLU A 8 -4.78 14.60 18.41
N GLU A 9 -5.09 14.97 17.17
CA GLU A 9 -6.01 14.20 16.36
C GLU A 9 -5.33 12.84 16.07
N GLU A 10 -5.68 11.84 16.86
CA GLU A 10 -5.45 10.43 16.53
C GLU A 10 -6.18 10.14 15.21
N GLU A 11 -5.46 10.21 14.09
CA GLU A 11 -5.97 9.71 12.82
C GLU A 11 -6.13 8.19 12.94
N ASP A 12 -7.38 7.76 13.10
CA ASP A 12 -7.81 6.36 13.06
C ASP A 12 -7.45 5.72 11.71
N TYR A 13 -6.28 5.08 11.65
CA TYR A 13 -5.92 4.21 10.54
C TYR A 13 -6.86 3.00 10.53
N GLN A 14 -7.83 2.97 9.62
CA GLN A 14 -8.69 1.80 9.44
C GLN A 14 -7.87 0.62 8.88
N ILE A 15 -7.42 -0.26 9.78
CA ILE A 15 -6.83 -1.55 9.46
C ILE A 15 -7.95 -2.50 9.03
N LEU A 16 -7.99 -2.88 7.76
CA LEU A 16 -8.88 -3.94 7.29
C LEU A 16 -8.44 -5.29 7.90
N PRO A 17 -9.35 -6.08 8.49
CA PRO A 17 -8.99 -7.28 9.25
C PRO A 17 -8.46 -8.39 8.33
N THR A 18 -7.18 -8.73 8.49
CA THR A 18 -6.61 -9.98 7.95
C THR A 18 -7.15 -11.16 8.74
N LYS A 19 -8.00 -11.99 8.12
CA LYS A 19 -8.43 -13.26 8.68
C LYS A 19 -7.22 -14.19 8.86
N LYS A 20 -6.78 -14.33 10.10
CA LYS A 20 -5.87 -15.40 10.51
C LYS A 20 -6.62 -16.73 10.41
N THR A 21 -6.15 -17.64 9.57
CA THR A 21 -6.53 -19.06 9.70
C THR A 21 -5.28 -19.88 9.95
N ALA A 22 -5.14 -20.24 11.23
CA ALA A 22 -4.25 -21.29 11.69
C ALA A 22 -4.59 -22.60 10.94
N THR A 23 -3.58 -23.22 10.36
CA THR A 23 -3.64 -24.63 9.95
C THR A 23 -3.89 -25.52 11.16
N LYS A 24 -4.95 -26.33 11.14
CA LYS A 24 -4.93 -27.73 11.59
C LYS A 24 -6.16 -28.52 11.11
N LYS A 25 -5.87 -29.42 10.15
CA LYS A 25 -6.35 -30.80 9.93
C LYS A 25 -7.78 -31.20 10.33
N GLY A 26 -8.53 -31.70 9.35
CA GLY A 26 -9.64 -32.64 9.57
C GLY A 26 -10.59 -32.76 8.37
N LYS A 27 -10.37 -33.78 7.51
CA LYS A 27 -11.32 -34.31 6.51
C LYS A 27 -12.58 -34.91 7.20
N PRO A 28 -13.61 -35.38 6.47
CA PRO A 28 -14.41 -34.78 5.40
C PRO A 28 -15.94 -34.96 5.66
N ALA A 29 -16.83 -34.18 5.05
CA ALA A 29 -18.20 -34.64 4.81
C ALA A 29 -18.86 -33.80 3.71
N SER A 30 -19.38 -34.53 2.72
CA SER A 30 -20.21 -34.08 1.62
C SER A 30 -21.35 -33.16 2.04
N THR A 31 -21.56 -32.06 1.31
CA THR A 31 -22.81 -31.79 0.57
C THR A 31 -22.66 -30.54 -0.30
N ALA A 32 -22.94 -30.72 -1.60
CA ALA A 32 -23.61 -29.78 -2.50
C ALA A 32 -22.90 -28.46 -2.92
N PHE A 33 -22.55 -28.44 -4.23
CA PHE A 33 -22.33 -27.28 -5.10
C PHE A 33 -21.17 -26.32 -4.79
N ASP A 34 -19.93 -26.79 -4.90
CA ASP A 34 -18.81 -25.88 -5.18
C ASP A 34 -18.25 -26.20 -6.56
N LEU A 35 -18.52 -25.33 -7.54
CA LEU A 35 -17.99 -25.44 -8.89
C LEU A 35 -16.63 -24.76 -8.90
N ASP A 36 -15.59 -25.55 -8.75
CA ASP A 36 -14.21 -25.07 -8.87
C ASP A 36 -13.88 -24.78 -10.34
N LEU A 37 -13.88 -23.49 -10.69
CA LEU A 37 -13.49 -22.97 -12.01
C LEU A 37 -12.00 -22.61 -12.07
N SER A 38 -11.18 -23.10 -11.13
CA SER A 38 -9.75 -22.84 -11.17
C SER A 38 -9.14 -23.39 -12.48
N PRO A 39 -8.44 -22.56 -13.26
CA PRO A 39 -7.68 -23.07 -14.40
C PRO A 39 -6.66 -24.08 -13.89
N PRO A 40 -6.34 -25.14 -14.67
CA PRO A 40 -5.36 -26.13 -14.28
C PRO A 40 -4.07 -25.42 -13.88
N CYS A 41 -3.68 -25.66 -12.63
CA CYS A 41 -2.54 -25.06 -11.96
C CYS A 41 -1.31 -25.16 -12.87
N SER A 42 -1.03 -24.07 -13.58
CA SER A 42 0.12 -23.94 -14.45
C SER A 42 1.18 -23.19 -13.66
N VAL A 43 2.15 -23.97 -13.20
CA VAL A 43 3.58 -23.66 -13.05
C VAL A 43 3.91 -22.19 -12.75
N SER A 44 4.40 -21.97 -11.53
CA SER A 44 4.90 -20.73 -10.92
C SER A 44 3.86 -19.70 -10.49
N ASP A 45 3.28 -19.90 -9.31
CA ASP A 45 2.80 -18.78 -8.49
C ASP A 45 4.04 -17.96 -8.05
N GLU A 46 4.51 -17.08 -8.94
CA GLU A 46 5.38 -15.97 -8.56
C GLU A 46 4.66 -15.26 -7.40
N LYS A 47 5.30 -15.18 -6.22
CA LYS A 47 4.72 -14.53 -5.04
C LYS A 47 4.37 -13.09 -5.40
N LYS A 48 3.09 -12.82 -5.65
CA LYS A 48 2.62 -11.47 -5.94
C LYS A 48 2.54 -10.66 -4.66
N ILE A 49 3.18 -9.50 -4.65
CA ILE A 49 3.04 -8.54 -3.56
C ILE A 49 1.62 -7.97 -3.66
N PRO A 50 0.82 -8.00 -2.58
CA PRO A 50 -0.52 -7.43 -2.62
C PRO A 50 -0.47 -5.92 -2.88
N PRO A 51 -1.43 -5.36 -3.62
CA PRO A 51 -1.53 -3.92 -3.80
C PRO A 51 -1.72 -3.23 -2.44
N TYR A 52 -1.13 -2.06 -2.28
CA TYR A 52 -1.17 -1.30 -1.04
C TYR A 52 -1.18 0.19 -1.35
N SER A 53 -2.09 0.96 -0.74
CA SER A 53 -2.24 2.39 -1.01
C SER A 53 -2.31 3.18 0.28
N ILE A 54 -1.57 4.29 0.33
CA ILE A 54 -1.47 5.21 1.46
C ILE A 54 -1.97 6.57 0.99
N TYR A 55 -2.95 7.14 1.69
CA TYR A 55 -3.41 8.49 1.46
C TYR A 55 -2.61 9.48 2.31
N LEU A 56 -2.00 10.49 1.67
CA LEU A 56 -1.19 11.51 2.35
C LEU A 56 -1.93 12.84 2.55
N GLY A 57 -3.24 12.86 2.31
CA GLY A 57 -4.04 14.08 2.39
C GLY A 57 -3.99 14.95 1.13
N LYS A 58 -4.92 15.90 1.05
CA LYS A 58 -5.04 16.88 -0.06
C LYS A 58 -5.07 16.22 -1.44
N GLY A 59 -5.64 15.03 -1.59
CA GLY A 59 -5.69 14.33 -2.88
C GLY A 59 -4.35 13.71 -3.32
N VAL A 60 -3.37 13.54 -2.42
CA VAL A 60 -2.10 12.83 -2.71
C VAL A 60 -2.20 11.38 -2.23
N VAL A 61 -1.82 10.44 -3.09
CA VAL A 61 -1.79 8.99 -2.80
C VAL A 61 -0.44 8.42 -3.21
N ILE A 62 0.10 7.52 -2.38
CA ILE A 62 1.19 6.61 -2.72
C ILE A 62 0.61 5.20 -2.85
N GLU A 63 0.88 4.51 -3.95
CA GLU A 63 0.37 3.16 -4.22
C GLU A 63 1.48 2.22 -4.67
N LEU A 64 1.49 1.00 -4.15
CA LEU A 64 2.24 -0.12 -4.71
C LEU A 64 1.39 -0.81 -5.77
N LYS A 65 1.83 -0.76 -7.03
CA LYS A 65 1.12 -1.35 -8.16
C LYS A 65 1.99 -2.30 -8.98
N GLU A 66 1.37 -3.31 -9.55
CA GLU A 66 1.98 -4.21 -10.53
C GLU A 66 1.63 -3.76 -11.95
N PHE A 67 2.63 -3.64 -12.82
CA PHE A 67 2.42 -3.40 -14.25
C PHE A 67 3.42 -4.21 -15.06
N ARG A 68 2.93 -5.02 -16.02
CA ARG A 68 3.76 -5.89 -16.87
C ARG A 68 4.78 -6.72 -16.07
N LYS A 69 4.33 -7.35 -14.98
CA LYS A 69 5.14 -8.16 -14.05
C LYS A 69 6.25 -7.40 -13.31
N SER A 70 6.20 -6.07 -13.31
CA SER A 70 7.11 -5.22 -12.55
C SER A 70 6.34 -4.43 -11.50
N TYR A 71 6.93 -4.24 -10.33
CA TYR A 71 6.33 -3.47 -9.24
C TYR A 71 6.82 -2.02 -9.26
N TYR A 72 5.90 -1.10 -9.01
CA TYR A 72 6.15 0.33 -8.98
C TYR A 72 5.53 0.97 -7.75
N ILE A 73 6.22 1.96 -7.21
CA ILE A 73 5.71 2.92 -6.24
C ILE A 73 5.16 4.10 -7.04
N ALA A 74 3.85 4.24 -7.07
CA ALA A 74 3.14 5.27 -7.79
C ALA A 74 2.76 6.41 -6.84
N PHE A 75 3.15 7.63 -7.20
CA PHE A 75 2.70 8.86 -6.58
C PHE A 75 1.65 9.47 -7.49
N SER A 76 0.47 9.75 -6.96
CA SER A 76 -0.57 10.45 -7.71
C SER A 76 -1.14 11.61 -6.91
N LYS A 77 -1.35 12.73 -7.60
CA LYS A 77 -2.12 13.87 -7.10
C LYS A 77 -3.40 13.96 -7.92
N SER A 78 -4.52 13.93 -7.23
CA SER A 78 -5.83 14.21 -7.79
C SER A 78 -6.31 15.60 -7.37
N ALA A 79 -7.02 16.27 -8.26
CA ALA A 79 -7.77 17.49 -7.99
C ALA A 79 -9.11 17.39 -8.75
N ASP A 80 -10.21 17.74 -8.08
CA ASP A 80 -11.58 17.69 -8.64
C ASP A 80 -11.97 16.32 -9.21
N GLY A 81 -11.47 15.24 -8.60
CA GLY A 81 -11.72 13.86 -9.04
C GLY A 81 -10.84 13.40 -10.21
N GLU A 82 -10.00 14.27 -10.78
CA GLU A 82 -9.09 13.93 -11.87
C GLU A 82 -7.64 13.80 -11.38
N VAL A 83 -6.92 12.80 -11.87
CA VAL A 83 -5.48 12.66 -11.64
C VAL A 83 -4.75 13.72 -12.45
N LYS A 84 -4.19 14.74 -11.79
CA LYS A 84 -3.43 15.81 -12.44
C LYS A 84 -1.95 15.45 -12.61
N ASN A 85 -1.35 14.84 -11.60
CA ASN A 85 0.05 14.43 -11.64
C ASN A 85 0.18 12.96 -11.28
N ARG A 86 1.03 12.25 -12.03
CA ARG A 86 1.41 10.87 -11.75
C ARG A 86 2.89 10.68 -11.99
N PHE A 87 3.58 10.15 -10.99
CA PHE A 87 4.97 9.75 -11.08
C PHE A 87 5.09 8.30 -10.61
N ASN A 88 5.83 7.47 -11.33
CA ASN A 88 6.03 6.07 -10.94
C ASN A 88 7.52 5.82 -10.81
N LEU A 89 7.90 5.26 -9.68
CA LEU A 89 9.24 4.83 -9.39
C LEU A 89 9.27 3.30 -9.37
N ALA A 90 10.29 2.70 -9.97
CA ALA A 90 10.47 1.25 -9.90
C ALA A 90 10.78 0.84 -8.44
N LEU A 91 10.26 -0.31 -8.00
CA LEU A 91 10.34 -0.74 -6.60
C LEU A 91 11.78 -0.93 -6.10
N ASP A 92 12.70 -1.31 -6.98
CA ASP A 92 14.15 -1.42 -6.71
C ASP A 92 14.79 -0.09 -6.28
N GLN A 93 14.21 1.04 -6.69
CA GLN A 93 14.68 2.38 -6.32
C GLN A 93 14.14 2.87 -4.97
N LEU A 94 13.32 2.08 -4.26
CA LEU A 94 12.74 2.46 -2.96
C LEU A 94 13.81 2.90 -1.97
N HIS A 95 14.94 2.18 -1.89
CA HIS A 95 16.02 2.55 -0.97
C HIS A 95 16.65 3.90 -1.29
N VAL A 96 16.64 4.32 -2.57
CA VAL A 96 17.26 5.58 -3.02
C VAL A 96 16.34 6.71 -2.62
N LEU A 97 15.04 6.51 -2.87
CA LEU A 97 14.00 7.45 -2.47
C LEU A 97 14.04 7.71 -0.96
N LEU A 98 14.14 6.67 -0.12
CA LEU A 98 14.21 6.85 1.34
C LEU A 98 15.40 7.72 1.74
N LYS A 99 16.60 7.42 1.23
CA LYS A 99 17.80 8.24 1.49
C LYS A 99 17.65 9.68 0.99
N ALA A 100 17.02 9.88 -0.16
CA ALA A 100 16.78 11.21 -0.71
C ALA A 100 15.81 12.02 0.17
N VAL A 101 14.76 11.38 0.69
CA VAL A 101 13.82 12.01 1.63
C VAL A 101 14.52 12.36 2.94
N GLU A 102 15.34 11.46 3.49
CA GLU A 102 16.14 11.73 4.70
C GLU A 102 17.05 12.95 4.51
N ALA A 103 17.80 13.01 3.40
CA ALA A 103 18.67 14.13 3.07
C ALA A 103 17.88 15.44 2.86
N LEU A 104 16.69 15.37 2.24
CA LEU A 104 15.82 16.53 2.07
C LEU A 104 15.30 17.06 3.42
N VAL A 105 14.91 16.16 4.33
CA VAL A 105 14.48 16.52 5.69
C VAL A 105 15.62 17.17 6.45
N GLU A 106 16.85 16.65 6.34
CA GLU A 106 18.02 17.24 6.96
C GLU A 106 18.29 18.66 6.43
N TYR A 107 18.28 18.84 5.12
CA TYR A 107 18.45 20.15 4.49
C TYR A 107 17.37 21.16 4.94
N LEU A 108 16.12 20.74 5.04
CA LEU A 108 15.03 21.63 5.47
C LEU A 108 15.12 22.07 6.93
N LYS A 109 15.88 21.37 7.79
CA LYS A 109 16.14 21.83 9.16
C LYS A 109 16.98 23.10 9.22
N GLU A 110 17.73 23.42 8.16
CA GLU A 110 18.49 24.67 8.10
C GLU A 110 17.60 25.91 7.89
N TYR A 111 16.35 25.70 7.48
CA TYR A 111 15.40 26.76 7.13
C TYR A 111 14.18 26.84 8.07
N ASN A 112 14.14 26.01 9.11
CA ASN A 112 13.11 25.99 10.16
C ASN A 112 13.71 26.42 11.50
#